data_AF-A0A0E2E3C5-F1
#
_entry.id   AF-A0A0E2E3C5-F1
#
_cell.length_a   1.000
_cell.length_b   1.000
_cell.length_c   1.000
_cell.angle_alpha   90.00
_cell.angle_beta   90.00
_cell.angle_gamma   90.00
#
_symmetry.space_group_name_H-M   'P 1'
#
loop_
_entity.id
_entity.type
_entity.pdbx_description
1 polymer ?
#
loop_
_entity_poly.entity_id
_entity_poly.type
_entity_poly.pdbx_seq_one_letter_code
_entity_poly.pdbx_strand_id
1 'polypeptide(L)'
;MRKRSIPLSVFLTVITFGIYGIVWWFKVTEEIIKELKYESIDSAPLNLLYLIISFGLYCFWWNYKISTYLSTIERRHNVEPDFWAPLMSLTFGIILHQSRINRLSVENN
;
A
#
# COMPACT_ATOMS: atom_id res chain seq x y z
N MET A 1 -3.19 0.61 -12.67
CA MET A 1 -2.77 -0.31 -11.57
C MET A 1 -2.14 -1.56 -12.17
N ARG A 2 -1.12 -2.16 -11.53
CA ARG A 2 -0.45 -3.36 -12.07
C ARG A 2 -0.77 -4.57 -11.19
N LYS A 3 -1.31 -5.65 -11.79
CA LYS A 3 -1.45 -6.93 -11.08
C LYS A 3 -0.06 -7.42 -10.66
N ARG A 4 0.17 -7.55 -9.36
CA ARG A 4 1.35 -8.25 -8.82
C ARG A 4 0.91 -9.52 -8.12
N SER A 5 1.65 -10.59 -8.39
CA SER A 5 1.47 -11.87 -7.71
C SER A 5 1.97 -11.75 -6.26
N ILE A 6 1.02 -11.66 -5.32
CA ILE A 6 1.26 -11.64 -3.87
C ILE A 6 2.25 -12.76 -3.44
N PRO A 7 2.13 -14.02 -3.92
CA PRO A 7 3.04 -15.09 -3.51
C PRO A 7 4.49 -14.85 -3.93
N LEU A 8 4.71 -14.27 -5.12
CA LEU A 8 6.04 -13.97 -5.64
C LEU A 8 6.71 -12.85 -4.82
N SER A 9 5.94 -11.84 -4.42
CA SER A 9 6.42 -10.74 -3.60
C SER A 9 6.81 -11.21 -2.19
N VAL A 10 6.02 -12.09 -1.59
CA VAL A 10 6.33 -12.70 -0.28
C VAL A 10 7.60 -13.56 -0.38
N PHE A 11 7.72 -14.38 -1.43
CA PHE A 11 8.90 -15.22 -1.67
C PHE A 11 10.20 -14.39 -1.81
N LEU A 12 10.17 -13.28 -2.57
CA LEU A 12 11.33 -12.39 -2.69
C LEU A 12 11.68 -11.68 -1.37
N THR A 13 10.69 -11.41 -0.54
CA THR A 13 10.90 -10.77 0.77
C THR A 13 11.69 -11.68 1.71
N VAL A 14 11.39 -12.98 1.68
CA VAL A 14 12.10 -13.99 2.48
C VAL A 14 13.54 -14.18 1.97
N ILE A 15 13.73 -14.23 0.65
CA ILE A 15 15.07 -14.43 0.04
C ILE A 15 16.00 -13.25 0.30
N THR A 16 15.48 -12.03 0.33
CA THR A 16 16.28 -10.80 0.48
C THR A 16 16.39 -10.32 1.93
N PHE A 17 16.09 -11.18 2.91
CA PHE A 17 16.09 -10.82 4.34
C PHE A 17 15.26 -9.55 4.65
N GLY A 18 14.08 -9.42 4.03
CA GLY A 18 13.16 -8.32 4.30
C GLY A 18 13.41 -7.02 3.53
N ILE A 19 14.55 -6.87 2.84
CA ILE A 19 14.88 -5.66 2.05
C ILE A 19 13.86 -5.45 0.92
N TYR A 20 13.45 -6.53 0.25
CA TYR A 20 12.43 -6.43 -0.79
C TYR A 20 11.06 -5.99 -0.24
N GLY A 21 10.76 -6.26 1.03
CA GLY A 21 9.53 -5.80 1.67
C GLY A 21 9.41 -4.27 1.66
N ILE A 22 10.53 -3.57 1.88
CA ILE A 22 10.60 -2.11 1.84
C ILE A 22 10.39 -1.59 0.42
N VAL A 23 11.04 -2.23 -0.57
CA VAL A 23 10.88 -1.87 -1.99
C VAL A 23 9.44 -2.10 -2.46
N TRP A 24 8.81 -3.19 -2.00
CA TRP A 24 7.43 -3.51 -2.33
C TRP A 24 6.46 -2.49 -1.72
N TRP A 25 6.64 -2.14 -0.44
CA TRP A 25 5.87 -1.10 0.25
C TRP A 25 5.98 0.27 -0.46
N PHE A 26 7.19 0.63 -0.90
CA PHE A 26 7.41 1.87 -1.65
C PHE A 26 6.64 1.90 -2.96
N LYS A 27 6.70 0.81 -3.75
CA LYS A 27 5.99 0.72 -5.03
C LYS A 27 4.47 0.75 -4.86
N VAL A 28 3.94 0.09 -3.83
CA VAL A 28 2.50 0.13 -3.51
C VAL A 28 2.08 1.57 -3.16
N THR A 29 2.90 2.27 -2.39
CA THR A 29 2.66 3.67 -2.01
C THR A 29 2.63 4.61 -3.20
N GLU A 30 3.60 4.49 -4.10
CA GLU A 30 3.67 5.26 -5.34
C GLU A 30 2.44 5.05 -6.23
N GLU A 31 1.99 3.80 -6.39
CA GLU A 31 0.82 3.47 -7.20
C GLU A 31 -0.48 4.09 -6.64
N ILE A 32 -0.66 4.04 -5.31
CA ILE A 32 -1.84 4.62 -4.65
C ILE A 32 -1.86 6.14 -4.81
N ILE A 33 -0.74 6.82 -4.53
CA ILE A 33 -0.62 8.29 -4.64
C ILE A 33 -0.91 8.74 -6.07
N LYS A 34 -0.37 8.02 -7.06
CA LYS A 34 -0.59 8.31 -8.48
C LYS A 34 -2.07 8.18 -8.87
N GLU A 35 -2.79 7.20 -8.33
CA GLU A 35 -4.22 7.01 -8.58
C GLU A 35 -5.09 8.06 -7.88
N LEU A 36 -4.68 8.54 -6.71
CA LEU A 36 -5.44 9.55 -5.98
C LEU A 36 -5.56 10.87 -6.75
N LYS A 37 -4.65 11.16 -7.70
CA LYS A 37 -4.52 12.44 -8.44
C LYS A 37 -4.56 13.68 -7.53
N TYR A 38 -4.39 13.50 -6.23
CA TYR A 38 -4.31 14.58 -5.29
C TYR A 38 -2.91 15.18 -5.44
N GLU A 39 -2.80 16.50 -5.51
CA GLU A 39 -1.55 17.23 -5.25
C GLU A 39 -1.17 17.10 -3.77
N SER A 40 -1.14 15.88 -3.24
CA SER A 40 -0.92 15.62 -1.84
C SER A 40 0.54 15.83 -1.50
N ILE A 41 0.74 16.63 -0.47
CA ILE A 41 1.96 16.94 0.26
C ILE A 41 2.79 15.67 0.59
N ASP A 42 2.17 14.49 0.57
CA ASP A 42 2.80 13.18 0.77
C ASP A 42 3.29 12.58 -0.55
N SER A 43 4.61 12.63 -0.77
CA SER A 43 5.27 11.95 -1.90
C SER A 43 5.83 10.59 -1.45
N ALA A 44 5.78 9.57 -2.31
CA ALA A 44 6.37 8.26 -2.01
C ALA A 44 7.86 8.32 -1.58
N PRO A 45 8.73 9.14 -2.21
CA PRO A 45 10.12 9.32 -1.78
C PRO A 45 10.26 9.96 -0.39
N LEU A 46 9.40 10.92 -0.05
CA LEU A 46 9.37 11.56 1.27
C LEU A 46 8.98 10.55 2.36
N ASN A 47 8.02 9.67 2.08
CA ASN A 47 7.60 8.63 3.02
C ASN A 47 8.69 7.57 3.27
N LEU A 48 9.50 7.27 2.23
CA LEU A 48 10.68 6.43 2.38
C LEU A 48 11.75 7.08 3.25
N LEU A 49 11.95 8.39 3.10
CA LEU A 49 12.86 9.14 3.98
C LEU A 49 12.38 9.11 5.44
N TYR A 50 11.08 9.32 5.68
CA TYR A 50 10.50 9.21 7.03
C TYR A 50 10.61 7.80 7.61
N LEU A 51 10.49 6.76 6.78
CA LEU A 51 10.70 5.36 7.19
C LEU A 51 12.14 5.15 7.71
N ILE A 52 13.14 5.67 7.01
CA ILE A 52 14.55 5.55 7.40
C ILE A 52 14.83 6.33 8.69
N ILE A 53 14.36 7.58 8.77
CA ILE A 53 14.57 8.45 9.95
C ILE A 53 13.91 7.87 11.21
N SER A 54 12.74 7.25 11.06
CA SER A 54 11.99 6.66 12.18
C SER A 54 12.39 5.22 12.53
N PHE A 55 13.44 4.67 11.91
CA PHE A 55 13.83 3.26 12.08
C PHE A 55 12.65 2.28 11.83
N GLY A 56 11.81 2.57 10.85
CA GLY A 56 10.70 1.70 10.45
C GLY A 56 9.40 1.87 11.27
N LEU A 57 9.39 2.64 12.36
CA LEU A 57 8.14 2.91 13.12
C LEU A 57 7.11 3.66 12.28
N TYR A 58 7.55 4.54 11.37
CA TYR A 58 6.66 5.27 10.46
C TYR A 58 5.87 4.34 9.52
N CYS A 59 6.35 3.11 9.29
CA CYS A 59 5.65 2.11 8.50
C CYS A 59 4.22 1.89 9.02
N PHE A 60 4.04 1.74 10.35
CA PHE A 60 2.73 1.48 10.95
C PHE A 60 1.76 2.62 10.73
N TRP A 61 2.21 3.86 10.96
CA TRP A 61 1.40 5.06 10.74
C TRP A 61 1.02 5.21 9.27
N TRP A 62 1.96 4.98 8.36
CA TRP A 62 1.70 5.10 6.94
C TRP A 62 0.76 4.01 6.42
N ASN A 63 0.87 2.75 6.89
CA ASN A 63 -0.08 1.69 6.51
C ASN A 63 -1.52 2.07 6.90
N TYR A 64 -1.73 2.62 8.09
CA TYR A 64 -3.04 3.14 8.49
C TYR A 64 -3.53 4.23 7.53
N LYS A 65 -2.68 5.21 7.22
CA LYS A 65 -3.01 6.33 6.33
C LYS A 65 -3.28 5.88 4.89
N ILE A 66 -2.53 4.93 4.37
CA ILE A 66 -2.74 4.39 3.01
C ILE A 66 -4.03 3.58 2.92
N SER A 67 -4.46 2.94 4.01
CA SER A 67 -5.71 2.17 4.06
C SER A 67 -6.95 3.05 3.91
N THR A 68 -6.93 4.26 4.50
CA THR A 68 -8.01 5.25 4.38
C THR A 68 -8.03 5.91 3.00
N TYR A 69 -6.87 6.10 2.39
CA TYR A 69 -6.78 6.50 0.99
C TYR A 69 -7.37 5.45 0.06
N LEU A 70 -7.07 4.18 0.30
CA LEU A 70 -7.58 3.08 -0.51
C LEU A 70 -9.10 2.89 -0.37
N SER A 71 -9.66 3.12 0.82
CA SER A 71 -11.13 3.12 1.00
C SER A 71 -11.80 4.28 0.29
N THR A 72 -11.11 5.42 0.16
CA THR A 72 -11.59 6.56 -0.65
C THR A 72 -11.59 6.21 -2.14
N ILE A 73 -10.56 5.52 -2.63
CA ILE A 73 -10.51 5.03 -4.01
C ILE A 73 -11.64 4.01 -4.25
N GLU A 74 -11.82 3.04 -3.36
CA GLU A 74 -12.89 2.03 -3.45
C GLU A 74 -14.29 2.67 -3.54
N ARG A 75 -14.57 3.68 -2.70
CA ARG A 75 -15.84 4.43 -2.78
C ARG A 75 -16.04 5.11 -4.14
N ARG A 76 -14.98 5.63 -4.76
CA ARG A 76 -15.07 6.23 -6.11
C ARG A 76 -15.36 5.19 -7.19
N HIS A 77 -14.95 3.95 -6.97
CA HIS A 77 -15.22 2.82 -7.85
C HIS A 77 -16.49 2.04 -7.47
N ASN A 78 -17.34 2.55 -6.57
CA ASN A 78 -18.57 1.88 -6.11
C ASN A 78 -18.33 0.53 -5.40
N VAL A 79 -17.11 0.32 -4.89
CA VAL A 79 -16.77 -0.83 -4.04
C VAL A 79 -16.96 -0.43 -2.60
N GLU A 80 -17.71 -1.22 -1.83
CA GLU A 80 -17.86 -0.98 -0.41
C GLU A 80 -16.52 -1.18 0.32
N PRO A 81 -16.00 -0.15 1.00
CA PRO A 81 -14.74 -0.28 1.71
C PRO A 81 -14.92 -1.05 3.02
N ASP A 82 -14.03 -2.00 3.25
CA ASP A 82 -14.03 -2.81 4.47
C ASP A 82 -13.70 -1.93 5.70
N PHE A 83 -14.62 -1.85 6.67
CA PHE A 83 -14.45 -1.03 7.89
C PHE A 83 -13.17 -1.37 8.68
N TRP A 84 -12.81 -2.65 8.72
CA TRP A 84 -11.66 -3.16 9.46
C TRP A 84 -10.32 -3.02 8.72
N ALA A 85 -10.32 -2.55 7.46
CA ALA A 85 -9.11 -2.50 6.65
C ALA A 85 -7.98 -1.63 7.24
N PRO A 86 -8.23 -0.49 7.91
CA PRO A 86 -7.15 0.28 8.55
C PRO A 86 -6.52 -0.48 9.72
N LEU A 87 -7.32 -1.19 10.51
CA LEU A 87 -6.82 -1.98 11.62
C LEU A 87 -6.01 -3.19 11.12
N MET A 88 -6.53 -3.92 10.14
CA MET A 88 -5.83 -5.07 9.55
C MET A 88 -4.55 -4.67 8.82
N SER A 89 -4.47 -3.42 8.33
CA SER A 89 -3.26 -2.90 7.68
C SER A 89 -2.07 -2.74 8.63
N LEU A 90 -2.30 -2.71 9.94
CA LEU A 90 -1.21 -2.67 10.93
C LEU A 90 -0.47 -4.01 11.05
N THR A 91 -1.13 -5.13 10.76
CA THR A 91 -0.56 -6.48 10.89
C THR A 91 -0.20 -7.11 9.55
N PHE A 92 -1.00 -6.88 8.50
CA PHE A 92 -0.80 -7.42 7.15
C PHE A 92 -0.81 -6.34 6.06
N GLY A 93 -0.40 -5.11 6.39
CA GLY A 93 -0.51 -3.93 5.55
C GLY A 93 -0.19 -4.14 4.08
N ILE A 94 1.06 -4.51 3.78
CA ILE A 94 1.54 -4.63 2.39
C ILE A 94 0.72 -5.65 1.58
N ILE A 95 0.34 -6.77 2.21
CA ILE A 95 -0.43 -7.85 1.56
C ILE A 95 -1.87 -7.39 1.28
N LEU A 96 -2.51 -6.75 2.25
CA LEU A 96 -3.88 -6.26 2.11
C LEU A 96 -3.99 -5.14 1.09
N HIS A 97 -3.03 -4.21 1.08
CA HIS A 97 -2.99 -3.14 0.07
C HIS A 97 -2.84 -3.74 -1.33
N GLN A 98 -1.96 -4.73 -1.52
CA GLN A 98 -1.79 -5.38 -2.81
C GLN A 98 -3.04 -6.15 -3.26
N SER A 99 -3.76 -6.80 -2.34
CA SER A 99 -5.03 -7.49 -2.63
C SER A 99 -6.13 -6.52 -3.07
N ARG A 100 -6.31 -5.43 -2.33
CA ARG A 100 -7.30 -4.38 -2.62
C ARG A 100 -7.01 -3.68 -3.95
N ILE A 101 -5.74 -3.37 -4.24
CA ILE A 101 -5.32 -2.84 -5.55
C ILE A 101 -5.62 -3.85 -6.66
N ASN A 102 -5.39 -5.14 -6.44
CA ASN A 102 -5.68 -6.17 -7.44
C ASN A 102 -7.18 -6.29 -7.73
N ARG A 103 -8.04 -6.13 -6.71
CA ARG A 103 -9.50 -6.06 -6.86
C ARG A 103 -9.92 -4.87 -7.74
N LEU A 104 -9.42 -3.67 -7.42
CA LEU A 104 -9.69 -2.46 -8.20
C LEU A 104 -9.20 -2.56 -9.66
N SER A 105 -8.09 -3.25 -9.90
CA SER A 105 -7.58 -3.50 -11.24
C SER A 105 -8.43 -4.48 -12.06
N VAL A 106 -9.22 -5.35 -11.43
CA VAL A 106 -10.13 -6.28 -12.13
C VAL A 106 -11.40 -5.56 -12.56
N GLU A 107 -11.87 -4.61 -11.78
CA GLU A 107 -13.12 -3.88 -12.02
C GLU A 107 -12.98 -2.76 -13.05
N ASN A 108 -11.77 -2.23 -13.21
CA ASN A 108 -11.46 -1.16 -14.16
C ASN A 108 -11.10 -1.68 -15.57
N ASN A 109 -11.40 -2.95 -15.89
CA ASN A 109 -11.01 -3.63 -17.12
C ASN A 109 -12.15 -4.50 -17.65
#